data_AF-A0A1L8MKB9-F1
#
_entry.id   AF-A0A1L8MKB9-F1
#
_cell.length_a   1.000
_cell.length_b   1.000
_cell.length_c   1.000
_cell.angle_alpha   90.00
_cell.angle_beta   90.00
_cell.angle_gamma   90.00
#
_symmetry.space_group_name_H-M   'P 1'
#
loop_
_entity.id
_entity.type
_entity.pdbx_description
1 polymer ?
#
loop_
_entity_poly.entity_id
_entity_poly.type
_entity_poly.pdbx_seq_one_letter_code
_entity_poly.pdbx_strand_id
1 'polypeptide(L)'
;MENKTCFVVCALGTENSQTRRYSDKVLKYLIDPVCSELGFDVTRSDKINATDKIDETIINYLKTADLVIIDMSEHNPNVFYEFGFRHSTGKPFIPIRTKTSEKIPFDVSTLRTIEFTTEVDDIEQAKRQLKETIKSIPFSSENNDKMDENAYTEISTSLFNVHSKLDTIIENTVNKPASSFDIVDDDLPF
;
A
#
# COMPACT_ATOMS: atom_id res chain seq x y z
N MET A 1 -5.22 -26.98 -0.54
CA MET A 1 -4.49 -25.80 -0.05
C MET A 1 -4.81 -24.69 -1.01
N GLU A 2 -5.30 -23.58 -0.50
CA GLU A 2 -5.46 -22.37 -1.30
C GLU A 2 -4.06 -21.84 -1.65
N ASN A 3 -3.85 -21.44 -2.90
CA ASN A 3 -2.57 -20.89 -3.33
C ASN A 3 -2.40 -19.51 -2.68
N LYS A 4 -1.15 -19.16 -2.34
CA LYS A 4 -0.87 -17.82 -1.82
C LYS A 4 -1.02 -16.79 -2.92
N THR A 5 -1.40 -15.57 -2.58
CA THR A 5 -1.61 -14.50 -3.54
C THR A 5 -0.37 -13.63 -3.69
N CYS A 6 0.05 -13.38 -4.93
CA CYS A 6 1.10 -12.43 -5.27
C CYS A 6 0.53 -11.30 -6.13
N PHE A 7 0.46 -10.10 -5.60
CA PHE A 7 0.03 -8.94 -6.36
C PHE A 7 1.22 -8.20 -6.97
N VAL A 8 1.10 -7.80 -8.24
CA VAL A 8 2.15 -7.13 -9.00
C VAL A 8 1.75 -5.68 -9.28
N VAL A 9 2.59 -4.78 -8.80
CA VAL A 9 2.52 -3.34 -9.01
C VAL A 9 3.61 -2.93 -9.99
N CYS A 10 3.26 -2.25 -11.07
CA CYS A 10 4.20 -1.74 -12.06
C CYS A 10 3.61 -0.57 -12.84
N ALA A 11 4.45 0.15 -13.58
CA ALA A 11 3.98 1.17 -14.51
C ALA A 11 3.04 0.56 -15.56
N LEU A 12 1.86 1.15 -15.72
CA LEU A 12 0.89 0.78 -16.74
C LEU A 12 0.92 1.82 -17.86
N GLY A 13 1.42 1.39 -19.01
CA GLY A 13 1.37 2.17 -20.25
C GLY A 13 0.13 1.82 -21.07
N THR A 14 -0.18 2.66 -22.07
CA THR A 14 -1.20 2.36 -23.07
C THR A 14 -0.85 1.10 -23.86
N GLU A 15 -1.85 0.50 -24.51
CA GLU A 15 -1.65 -0.67 -25.35
C GLU A 15 -0.53 -0.41 -26.39
N ASN A 16 0.34 -1.40 -26.60
CA ASN A 16 1.52 -1.32 -27.48
C ASN A 16 2.63 -0.33 -27.10
N SER A 17 2.49 0.44 -26.00
CA SER A 17 3.57 1.31 -25.50
C SER A 17 4.82 0.53 -25.07
N GLN A 18 5.97 1.21 -25.01
CA GLN A 18 7.20 0.61 -24.50
C GLN A 18 7.05 0.16 -23.05
N THR A 19 6.43 0.99 -22.20
CA THR A 19 6.07 0.63 -20.82
C THR A 19 5.26 -0.65 -20.75
N ARG A 20 4.23 -0.81 -21.61
CA ARG A 20 3.42 -2.03 -21.62
C ARG A 20 4.23 -3.26 -22.03
N ARG A 21 5.02 -3.14 -23.09
CA ARG A 21 5.90 -4.23 -23.55
C ARG A 21 6.94 -4.62 -22.50
N TYR A 22 7.47 -3.63 -21.79
CA TYR A 22 8.43 -3.82 -20.71
C TYR A 22 7.77 -4.55 -19.53
N SER A 23 6.67 -4.04 -18.99
CA SER A 23 5.99 -4.66 -17.84
C SER A 23 5.43 -6.05 -18.15
N ASP A 24 5.00 -6.31 -19.40
CA ASP A 24 4.63 -7.65 -19.86
C ASP A 24 5.82 -8.60 -19.89
N LYS A 25 7.02 -8.13 -20.30
CA LYS A 25 8.24 -8.95 -20.25
C LYS A 25 8.68 -9.26 -18.82
N VAL A 26 8.67 -8.27 -17.93
CA VAL A 26 9.04 -8.46 -16.52
C VAL A 26 8.11 -9.48 -15.86
N LEU A 27 6.78 -9.32 -16.05
CA LEU A 27 5.81 -10.27 -15.53
C LEU A 27 6.07 -11.68 -16.06
N LYS A 28 6.13 -11.84 -17.39
CA LYS A 28 6.22 -13.15 -18.04
C LYS A 28 7.54 -13.87 -17.78
N TYR A 29 8.66 -13.15 -17.80
CA TYR A 29 9.99 -13.76 -17.79
C TYR A 29 10.68 -13.74 -16.44
N LEU A 30 10.30 -12.86 -15.51
CA LEU A 30 10.92 -12.77 -14.19
C LEU A 30 9.97 -13.21 -13.06
N ILE A 31 8.77 -12.63 -13.00
CA ILE A 31 7.86 -12.81 -11.86
C ILE A 31 7.09 -14.14 -11.95
N ASP A 32 6.34 -14.36 -13.04
CA ASP A 32 5.47 -15.53 -13.21
C ASP A 32 6.20 -16.87 -13.01
N PRO A 33 7.40 -17.09 -13.57
CA PRO A 33 8.11 -18.37 -13.41
C PRO A 33 8.47 -18.67 -11.96
N VAL A 34 8.87 -17.65 -11.19
CA VAL A 34 9.29 -17.80 -9.79
C VAL A 34 8.09 -17.99 -8.88
N CYS A 35 7.06 -17.15 -9.04
CA CYS A 35 5.85 -17.22 -8.24
C CYS A 35 5.10 -18.55 -8.48
N SER A 36 4.97 -18.98 -9.73
CA SER A 36 4.32 -20.25 -10.07
C SER A 36 5.05 -21.45 -9.46
N GLU A 37 6.40 -21.44 -9.51
CA GLU A 37 7.21 -22.50 -8.89
C GLU A 37 6.98 -22.59 -7.37
N LEU A 38 6.74 -21.45 -6.72
CA LEU A 38 6.53 -21.35 -5.27
C LEU A 38 5.06 -21.46 -4.84
N GLY A 39 4.14 -21.74 -5.77
CA GLY A 39 2.71 -21.92 -5.48
C GLY A 39 1.96 -20.61 -5.18
N PHE A 40 2.37 -19.51 -5.82
CA PHE A 40 1.67 -18.24 -5.76
C PHE A 40 0.79 -18.03 -7.00
N ASP A 41 -0.44 -17.58 -6.78
CA ASP A 41 -1.33 -17.06 -7.82
C ASP A 41 -1.00 -15.58 -8.05
N VAL A 42 -0.56 -15.26 -9.27
CA VAL A 42 -0.08 -13.92 -9.64
C VAL A 42 -1.20 -13.09 -10.26
N THR A 43 -1.49 -11.92 -9.68
CA THR A 43 -2.41 -10.92 -10.22
C THR A 43 -1.68 -9.60 -10.42
N ARG A 44 -1.82 -8.97 -11.58
CA ARG A 44 -1.28 -7.64 -11.87
C ARG A 44 -2.42 -6.62 -11.92
N SER A 45 -2.15 -5.38 -11.51
CA SER A 45 -3.15 -4.30 -11.36
C SER A 45 -4.07 -4.11 -12.57
N ASP A 46 -3.57 -4.25 -13.81
CA ASP A 46 -4.37 -4.10 -15.05
C ASP A 46 -5.26 -5.30 -15.40
N LYS A 47 -5.05 -6.47 -14.81
CA LYS A 47 -5.85 -7.68 -15.08
C LYS A 47 -7.13 -7.75 -14.23
N ILE A 48 -7.33 -6.76 -13.36
CA ILE A 48 -8.48 -6.67 -12.47
C ILE A 48 -9.62 -5.99 -13.25
N ASN A 49 -10.58 -6.79 -13.71
CA ASN A 49 -11.84 -6.30 -14.27
C ASN A 49 -12.74 -5.83 -13.11
N ALA A 50 -12.60 -4.58 -12.67
CA ALA A 50 -13.52 -3.99 -11.69
C ALA A 50 -14.59 -3.14 -12.41
N THR A 51 -15.86 -3.52 -12.26
CA THR A 51 -17.02 -2.63 -12.50
C THR A 51 -17.14 -1.54 -11.42
N ASP A 52 -16.50 -1.77 -10.28
CA ASP A 52 -16.35 -0.81 -9.19
C ASP A 52 -15.17 0.12 -9.45
N LYS A 53 -15.12 1.28 -8.79
CA LYS A 53 -14.03 2.25 -8.93
C LYS A 53 -12.68 1.51 -8.79
N ILE A 54 -11.86 1.56 -9.84
CA ILE A 54 -10.56 0.88 -10.00
C ILE A 54 -9.72 0.89 -8.70
N ASP A 55 -9.83 1.97 -7.93
CA ASP A 55 -9.11 2.20 -6.68
C ASP A 55 -9.44 1.18 -5.57
N GLU A 56 -10.70 0.77 -5.37
CA GLU A 56 -11.06 -0.08 -4.22
C GLU A 56 -10.51 -1.50 -4.34
N THR A 57 -10.56 -2.08 -5.54
CA THR A 57 -10.04 -3.44 -5.75
C THR A 57 -8.52 -3.48 -5.64
N ILE A 58 -7.82 -2.49 -6.20
CA ILE A 58 -6.35 -2.38 -6.07
C ILE A 58 -5.97 -2.21 -4.59
N ILE A 59 -6.65 -1.31 -3.87
CA ILE A 59 -6.44 -1.13 -2.43
C ILE A 59 -6.67 -2.44 -1.67
N ASN A 60 -7.70 -3.21 -2.02
CA ASN A 60 -7.94 -4.51 -1.41
C ASN A 60 -6.76 -5.46 -1.63
N TYR A 61 -6.26 -5.62 -2.86
CA TYR A 61 -5.08 -6.45 -3.12
C TYR A 61 -3.84 -5.97 -2.36
N LEU A 62 -3.59 -4.65 -2.30
CA LEU A 62 -2.48 -4.12 -1.52
C LEU A 62 -2.61 -4.42 -0.02
N LYS A 63 -3.84 -4.43 0.50
CA LYS A 63 -4.14 -4.78 1.90
C LYS A 63 -4.06 -6.28 2.16
N THR A 64 -4.55 -7.13 1.26
CA THR A 64 -4.81 -8.54 1.57
C THR A 64 -3.79 -9.51 0.98
N ALA A 65 -3.13 -9.18 -0.13
CA ALA A 65 -2.20 -10.10 -0.78
C ALA A 65 -1.06 -10.54 0.14
N ASP A 66 -0.72 -11.84 0.09
CA ASP A 66 0.35 -12.43 0.89
C ASP A 66 1.70 -11.79 0.56
N LEU A 67 1.93 -11.54 -0.74
CA LEU A 67 3.12 -10.90 -1.26
C LEU A 67 2.74 -9.80 -2.27
N VAL A 68 3.47 -8.69 -2.24
CA VAL A 68 3.42 -7.68 -3.31
C VAL A 68 4.81 -7.54 -3.94
N ILE A 69 4.90 -7.70 -5.25
CA ILE A 69 6.12 -7.40 -6.02
C ILE A 69 5.93 -6.05 -6.72
N ILE A 70 6.89 -5.14 -6.54
CA ILE A 70 6.76 -3.74 -6.95
C ILE A 70 7.89 -3.41 -7.93
N ASP A 71 7.55 -3.20 -9.21
CA ASP A 71 8.50 -2.78 -10.23
C ASP A 71 8.62 -1.26 -10.28
N MET A 72 9.74 -0.75 -9.76
CA MET A 72 10.04 0.68 -9.65
C MET A 72 10.86 1.22 -10.82
N SER A 73 11.05 0.46 -11.89
CA SER A 73 12.01 0.78 -12.96
C SER A 73 11.73 2.10 -13.70
N GLU A 74 10.47 2.48 -13.86
CA GLU A 74 10.07 3.67 -14.64
C GLU A 74 9.74 4.90 -13.78
N HIS A 75 10.00 4.86 -12.47
CA HIS A 75 9.72 5.98 -11.55
C HIS A 75 8.26 6.49 -11.63
N ASN A 76 7.30 5.60 -11.87
CA ASN A 76 5.91 5.97 -12.06
C ASN A 76 5.26 6.44 -10.72
N PRO A 77 4.62 7.63 -10.66
CA PRO A 77 4.01 8.14 -9.43
C PRO A 77 2.96 7.23 -8.81
N ASN A 78 2.17 6.51 -9.62
CA ASN A 78 1.15 5.58 -9.12
C ASN A 78 1.79 4.39 -8.43
N VAL A 79 2.88 3.85 -9.00
CA VAL A 79 3.66 2.78 -8.37
C VAL A 79 4.21 3.21 -7.01
N PHE A 80 4.70 4.44 -6.88
CA PHE A 80 5.16 4.96 -5.59
C PHE A 80 4.03 5.16 -4.58
N TYR A 81 2.84 5.57 -5.03
CA TYR A 81 1.66 5.64 -4.18
C TYR A 81 1.25 4.25 -3.65
N GLU A 82 1.14 3.26 -4.54
CA GLU A 82 0.80 1.88 -4.19
C GLU A 82 1.87 1.24 -3.29
N PHE A 83 3.15 1.54 -3.55
CA PHE A 83 4.27 1.18 -2.69
C PHE A 83 4.12 1.78 -1.28
N GLY A 84 3.89 3.09 -1.18
CA GLY A 84 3.74 3.77 0.11
C GLY A 84 2.57 3.19 0.91
N PHE A 85 1.46 2.90 0.23
CA PHE A 85 0.32 2.22 0.82
C PHE A 85 0.71 0.82 1.35
N ARG A 86 1.28 -0.06 0.51
CA ARG A 86 1.69 -1.41 0.95
C ARG A 86 2.70 -1.34 2.08
N HIS A 87 3.68 -0.44 2.00
CA HIS A 87 4.68 -0.24 3.02
C HIS A 87 4.04 0.07 4.38
N SER A 88 3.02 0.95 4.41
CA SER A 88 2.30 1.29 5.63
C SER A 88 1.54 0.11 6.28
N THR A 89 1.21 -0.94 5.51
CA THR A 89 0.52 -2.13 6.05
C THR A 89 1.43 -3.05 6.85
N GLY A 90 2.76 -2.92 6.71
CA GLY A 90 3.74 -3.82 7.30
C GLY A 90 3.75 -5.25 6.73
N LYS A 91 2.92 -5.54 5.71
CA LYS A 91 2.86 -6.85 5.06
C LYS A 91 3.98 -7.04 4.03
N PRO A 92 4.38 -8.29 3.71
CA PRO A 92 5.55 -8.55 2.89
C PRO A 92 5.50 -7.92 1.49
N PHE A 93 6.58 -7.28 1.06
CA PHE A 93 6.74 -6.80 -0.31
C PHE A 93 8.18 -6.95 -0.78
N ILE A 94 8.39 -7.05 -2.09
CA ILE A 94 9.72 -7.13 -2.71
C ILE A 94 9.79 -6.07 -3.82
N PRO A 95 10.61 -5.03 -3.66
CA PRO A 95 10.88 -4.09 -4.74
C PRO A 95 11.85 -4.71 -5.75
N ILE A 96 11.55 -4.50 -7.03
CA ILE A 96 12.42 -4.87 -8.15
C ILE A 96 12.67 -3.64 -9.03
N ARG A 97 13.83 -3.57 -9.67
CA ARG A 97 14.09 -2.54 -10.68
C ARG A 97 15.13 -2.95 -11.72
N THR A 98 15.08 -2.33 -12.88
CA THR A 98 16.17 -2.39 -13.84
C THR A 98 17.42 -1.68 -13.27
N LYS A 99 18.61 -2.24 -13.51
CA LYS A 99 19.90 -1.60 -13.25
C LYS A 99 20.01 -0.39 -14.17
N THR A 100 19.77 0.79 -13.62
CA THR A 100 19.97 2.07 -14.30
C THR A 100 20.98 2.90 -13.53
N SER A 101 21.61 3.87 -14.20
CA SER A 101 22.44 4.89 -13.55
C SER A 101 21.63 5.89 -12.73
N GLU A 102 20.29 5.84 -12.83
CA GLU A 102 19.39 6.69 -12.08
C GLU A 102 19.37 6.25 -10.62
N LYS A 103 19.59 7.21 -9.73
CA LYS A 103 19.57 6.96 -8.29
C LYS A 103 18.13 6.75 -7.86
N ILE A 104 17.91 5.70 -7.06
CA ILE A 104 16.68 5.57 -6.28
C ILE A 104 16.47 6.88 -5.50
N PRO A 105 15.25 7.46 -5.47
CA PRO A 105 14.93 8.54 -4.53
C PRO A 105 15.41 8.21 -3.12
N PHE A 106 15.90 9.20 -2.37
CA PHE A 106 16.56 8.97 -1.08
C PHE A 106 15.70 8.13 -0.11
N ASP A 107 14.38 8.35 -0.11
CA ASP A 107 13.42 7.68 0.78
C ASP A 107 13.26 6.17 0.55
N VAL A 108 13.59 5.67 -0.65
CA VAL A 108 13.52 4.24 -1.00
C VAL A 108 14.90 3.60 -1.19
N SER A 109 15.97 4.37 -1.06
CA SER A 109 17.36 3.91 -1.26
C SER A 109 17.85 2.88 -0.24
N THR A 110 17.21 2.79 0.92
CA THR A 110 17.51 1.83 1.98
C THR A 110 16.82 0.48 1.79
N LEU A 111 15.87 0.39 0.85
CA LEU A 111 15.16 -0.85 0.56
C LEU A 111 16.07 -1.84 -0.17
N ARG A 112 16.10 -3.07 0.34
CA ARG A 112 16.70 -4.20 -0.39
C ARG A 112 15.88 -4.44 -1.65
N THR A 113 16.43 -3.99 -2.78
CA THR A 113 15.79 -4.06 -4.10
C THR A 113 16.52 -5.07 -4.95
N ILE A 114 15.77 -5.93 -5.64
CA ILE A 114 16.36 -6.85 -6.62
C ILE A 114 16.57 -6.08 -7.91
N GLU A 115 17.82 -6.01 -8.35
CA GLU A 115 18.21 -5.31 -9.56
C GLU A 115 18.49 -6.29 -10.71
N PHE A 116 18.00 -5.98 -11.91
CA PHE A 116 18.17 -6.83 -13.10
C PHE A 116 18.39 -6.00 -14.37
N THR A 117 18.78 -6.62 -15.47
CA THR A 117 18.71 -6.02 -16.81
C THR A 117 17.91 -6.92 -17.73
N THR A 118 17.72 -6.52 -18.97
CA THR A 118 17.08 -7.36 -19.99
C THR A 118 17.99 -8.47 -20.52
N GLU A 119 19.25 -8.54 -20.07
CA GLU A 119 20.17 -9.60 -20.42
C GLU A 119 19.77 -10.91 -19.74
N VAL A 120 19.90 -12.02 -20.48
CA VAL A 120 19.41 -13.35 -20.04
C VAL A 120 20.05 -13.77 -18.72
N ASP A 121 21.37 -13.62 -18.59
CA ASP A 121 22.11 -14.02 -17.39
C ASP A 121 21.68 -13.23 -16.14
N ASP A 122 21.40 -11.94 -16.32
CA ASP A 122 20.91 -11.05 -15.27
C ASP A 122 19.49 -11.39 -14.86
N ILE A 123 18.60 -11.74 -15.81
CA ILE A 123 17.25 -12.22 -15.50
C ILE A 123 17.31 -13.52 -14.69
N GLU A 124 18.17 -14.47 -15.07
CA GLU A 124 18.32 -15.73 -14.33
C GLU A 124 18.90 -15.51 -12.93
N GLN A 125 19.82 -14.55 -12.77
CA GLN A 125 20.29 -14.13 -11.44
C GLN A 125 19.17 -13.51 -10.60
N ALA A 126 18.38 -12.62 -11.20
CA ALA A 126 17.27 -11.96 -10.54
C ALA A 126 16.19 -12.96 -10.11
N LYS A 127 15.90 -13.98 -10.93
CA LYS A 127 15.01 -15.09 -10.56
C LYS A 127 15.50 -15.84 -9.33
N ARG A 128 16.80 -16.18 -9.28
CA ARG A 128 17.41 -16.85 -8.12
C ARG A 128 17.27 -15.99 -6.87
N GLN A 129 17.59 -14.69 -6.97
CA GLN A 129 17.47 -13.76 -5.85
C GLN A 129 16.02 -13.59 -5.39
N LEU A 130 15.08 -13.46 -6.33
CA LEU A 130 13.65 -13.35 -6.04
C LEU A 130 13.14 -14.59 -5.31
N LYS A 131 13.50 -15.77 -5.81
CA LYS A 131 13.13 -17.06 -5.22
C LYS A 131 13.63 -17.20 -3.78
N GLU A 132 14.90 -16.91 -3.54
CA GLU A 132 15.48 -17.01 -2.19
C GLU A 132 14.91 -15.93 -1.26
N THR A 133 14.64 -14.73 -1.77
CA THR A 133 13.96 -13.68 -1.00
C THR A 133 12.56 -14.12 -0.59
N ILE A 134 11.75 -14.65 -1.51
CA ILE A 134 10.41 -15.16 -1.19
C ILE A 134 10.47 -16.28 -0.16
N LYS A 135 11.37 -17.26 -0.31
CA LYS A 135 11.52 -18.35 0.67
C LYS A 135 11.94 -17.87 2.08
N SER A 136 12.64 -16.75 2.18
CA SER A 136 13.05 -16.17 3.46
C SER A 136 11.93 -15.45 4.20
N ILE A 137 10.83 -15.12 3.51
CA ILE A 137 9.68 -14.44 4.11
C ILE A 137 8.85 -15.46 4.89
N PRO A 138 8.59 -15.23 6.19
CA PRO A 138 7.70 -16.08 6.97
C PRO A 138 6.25 -15.80 6.57
N PHE A 139 5.76 -16.47 5.53
CA PHE A 139 4.33 -16.47 5.25
C PHE A 139 3.66 -17.37 6.28
N SER A 140 2.93 -16.76 7.22
CA SER A 140 2.10 -17.49 8.17
C SER A 140 1.17 -18.42 7.40
N SER A 141 1.29 -19.73 7.64
CA SER A 141 0.18 -20.64 7.33
C SER A 141 -0.94 -20.26 8.28
N GLU A 142 -2.07 -19.83 7.73
CA GLU A 142 -3.26 -19.33 8.42
C GLU A 142 -3.32 -19.58 9.93
N ASN A 143 -3.43 -18.50 10.71
CA ASN A 143 -4.21 -18.50 11.94
C ASN A 143 -4.63 -17.07 12.28
N ASN A 144 -5.87 -16.76 11.88
CA ASN A 144 -6.75 -15.68 12.34
C ASN A 144 -6.23 -14.25 12.18
N ASP A 145 -7.01 -13.43 11.49
CA ASP A 145 -7.23 -12.04 11.88
C ASP A 145 -7.67 -12.02 13.36
N LYS A 146 -6.70 -12.12 14.27
CA LYS A 146 -6.76 -11.37 15.51
C LYS A 146 -6.06 -10.06 15.23
N MET A 147 -6.73 -9.23 14.43
CA MET A 147 -6.75 -7.81 14.71
C MET A 147 -6.94 -7.68 16.22
N ASP A 148 -5.93 -7.13 16.91
CA ASP A 148 -5.85 -7.14 18.38
C ASP A 148 -7.19 -6.67 18.94
N GLU A 149 -7.97 -7.60 19.48
CA GLU A 149 -9.32 -7.35 19.99
C GLU A 149 -9.27 -6.26 21.07
N ASN A 150 -8.14 -6.14 21.76
CA ASN A 150 -7.88 -5.07 22.70
C ASN A 150 -7.68 -3.72 22.00
N ALA A 151 -6.91 -3.65 20.92
CA ALA A 151 -6.75 -2.42 20.14
C ALA A 151 -8.08 -1.93 19.54
N TYR A 152 -8.91 -2.83 19.01
CA TYR A 152 -10.26 -2.48 18.53
C TYR A 152 -11.17 -2.01 19.66
N THR A 153 -11.10 -2.66 20.81
CA THR A 153 -11.87 -2.27 22.00
C THR A 153 -11.41 -0.91 22.54
N GLU A 154 -10.11 -0.65 22.59
CA GLU A 154 -9.53 0.63 23.02
C GLU A 154 -9.88 1.77 22.07
N ILE A 155 -9.77 1.53 20.76
CA ILE A 155 -10.16 2.51 19.73
C ILE A 155 -11.66 2.77 19.81
N SER A 156 -12.49 1.73 19.90
CA SER A 156 -13.96 1.86 19.98
C SER A 156 -14.39 2.60 21.26
N THR A 157 -13.76 2.30 22.39
CA THR A 157 -13.99 2.98 23.67
C THR A 157 -13.59 4.44 23.60
N SER A 158 -12.43 4.73 23.00
CA SER A 158 -11.96 6.11 22.82
C SER A 158 -12.89 6.90 21.90
N LEU A 159 -13.35 6.31 20.80
CA LEU A 159 -14.32 6.93 19.89
C LEU A 159 -15.66 7.20 20.57
N PHE A 160 -16.17 6.25 21.35
CA PHE A 160 -17.40 6.44 22.14
C PHE A 160 -17.26 7.59 23.14
N ASN A 161 -16.12 7.67 23.84
CA ASN A 161 -15.84 8.74 24.79
C ASN A 161 -15.74 10.11 24.11
N VAL A 162 -15.13 10.18 22.92
CA VAL A 162 -15.09 11.42 22.13
C VAL A 162 -16.49 11.83 21.70
N HIS A 163 -17.30 10.90 21.21
CA HIS A 163 -18.69 11.17 20.80
C HIS A 163 -19.53 11.73 21.95
N SER A 164 -19.51 11.06 23.11
CA SER A 164 -20.24 11.52 24.31
C SER A 164 -19.79 12.90 24.79
N LYS A 165 -18.48 13.21 24.72
CA LYS A 165 -17.97 14.54 25.06
C LYS A 165 -18.43 15.60 24.07
N LEU A 166 -18.49 15.27 22.78
CA LEU A 166 -19.01 16.18 21.75
C LEU A 166 -20.50 16.46 21.98
N ASP A 167 -21.31 15.45 22.27
CA ASP A 167 -22.73 15.64 22.58
C ASP A 167 -22.91 16.56 23.80
N THR A 168 -22.11 16.35 24.86
CA THR A 168 -22.11 17.20 26.05
C THR A 168 -21.72 18.65 25.73
N ILE A 169 -20.74 18.87 24.84
CA ILE A 169 -20.35 20.22 24.41
C ILE A 169 -21.45 20.87 23.58
N ILE A 170 -22.10 20.11 22.69
CA ILE A 170 -23.20 20.58 21.87
C ILE A 170 -24.38 21.00 22.76
N GLU A 171 -24.76 20.18 23.74
CA GLU A 171 -25.81 20.54 24.71
C GLU A 171 -25.45 21.81 25.51
N ASN A 172 -24.19 21.93 25.96
CA ASN A 172 -23.74 23.09 26.71
C ASN A 172 -23.58 24.36 25.87
N THR A 173 -23.37 24.24 24.57
CA THR A 173 -23.29 25.39 23.64
C THR A 173 -24.67 25.82 23.15
N VAL A 174 -25.59 24.88 22.96
CA VAL A 174 -27.00 25.16 22.62
C VAL A 174 -27.74 25.78 23.82
N ASN A 175 -27.40 25.40 25.06
CA ASN A 175 -28.04 25.92 26.28
C ASN A 175 -27.33 27.14 26.90
N LYS A 176 -26.34 27.77 26.24
CA LYS A 176 -25.70 28.97 26.78
C LYS A 176 -26.48 30.23 26.36
N PRO A 177 -27.14 30.97 27.28
CA PRO A 177 -27.78 32.23 26.93
C PRO A 177 -26.72 33.24 26.48
N ALA A 178 -27.03 33.98 25.41
CA ALA A 178 -26.23 35.09 24.92
C ALA A 178 -26.32 36.28 25.88
N SER A 179 -25.61 36.24 27.00
CA SER A 179 -25.48 37.40 27.90
C SER A 179 -24.21 37.29 28.75
N SER A 180 -23.08 37.76 28.19
CA SER A 180 -21.96 38.33 28.93
C SER A 180 -20.95 38.93 27.95
N PHE A 181 -21.36 40.00 27.27
CA PHE A 181 -20.45 41.04 26.82
C PHE A 181 -20.87 42.29 27.57
N ASP A 182 -20.16 42.61 28.65
CA ASP A 182 -20.39 43.84 29.40
C ASP A 182 -19.93 45.02 28.52
N ILE A 183 -20.88 45.75 27.96
CA ILE A 183 -20.66 47.08 27.42
C ILE A 183 -20.60 48.01 28.63
N VAL A 184 -19.42 48.52 28.94
CA VAL A 184 -19.26 49.60 29.92
C VAL A 184 -19.69 50.88 29.21
N ASP A 185 -20.89 51.37 29.52
CA ASP A 185 -21.32 52.73 29.16
C ASP A 185 -20.61 53.73 30.08
N ASP A 186 -19.72 54.52 29.49
CA ASP A 186 -19.14 55.74 30.05
C ASP A 186 -20.20 56.85 29.97
N ASP A 187 -20.82 57.22 31.10
CA ASP A 187 -21.58 58.46 31.22
C ASP A 187 -21.02 59.33 32.36
N LEU A 188 -20.48 60.49 31.94
CA LEU A 188 -19.83 61.55 32.71
C LEU A 188 -20.81 62.32 33.61
N PRO A 189 -20.36 62.87 34.77
CA PRO A 189 -21.19 63.74 35.59
C PRO A 189 -21.20 65.20 35.09
N PHE A 190 -22.33 65.87 35.27
CA PHE A 190 -22.54 67.32 35.11
C PHE A 190 -21.67 68.16 36.06
#